data_AF-F2NRJ1-F1
#
_entry.id   AF-F2NRJ1-F1
#
_cell.length_a   1.000
_cell.length_b   1.000
_cell.length_c   1.000
_cell.angle_alpha   90.00
_cell.angle_beta   90.00
_cell.angle_gamma   90.00
#
_symmetry.space_group_name_H-M   'P 1'
#
loop_
_entity.id
_entity.type
_entity.pdbx_description
1 polymer ?
#
loop_
_entity_poly.entity_id
_entity_poly.type
_entity_poly.pdbx_seq_one_letter_code
_entity_poly.pdbx_strand_id
1 'polypeptide(L)'
;MDQKFLKRLILECPLTDFSQNGNVTERQLQLDKYLEQFTSFLYANENQLIQHFWQDYIASSEIVLLQNSKMLRRCFIFLDCAAAIYNYTARKSKGKKNSQIAEHISVQLQNDLNQYKSILLLAMNGCFNSVIVEYRSLYESFVIGQYLVQNPDLVPVYKDHLQFLRYHLTQLVGNSTPEWDKIHDEYLNKYGSEFAENYGWTKSKIPNKKDRKIGTLAKECNLENSFTVLYKYSSSYVHSSAFSVSTRPDLSQIKIFFQAAMHFIESEINDYLRESKLPAKDAVIMRNILVFLYQDFEKLDKNLKRDL
;
A
#
# COMPACT_ATOMS: atom_id res chain seq x y z
N MET A 1 6.82 -17.26 3.66
CA MET A 1 6.47 -17.23 2.22
C MET A 1 7.47 -18.03 1.40
N ASP A 2 6.95 -19.01 0.63
CA ASP A 2 7.59 -19.87 -0.39
C ASP A 2 8.44 -19.13 -1.46
N GLN A 3 9.65 -18.63 -1.16
CA GLN A 3 10.44 -17.91 -2.17
C GLN A 3 10.77 -18.74 -3.42
N LYS A 4 10.85 -20.07 -3.30
CA LYS A 4 11.06 -20.97 -4.44
C LYS A 4 9.83 -21.03 -5.33
N PHE A 5 8.63 -21.12 -4.75
CA PHE A 5 7.37 -21.10 -5.49
C PHE A 5 7.20 -19.79 -6.29
N LEU A 6 7.43 -18.63 -5.68
CA LEU A 6 7.31 -17.34 -6.37
C LEU A 6 8.38 -17.13 -7.44
N LYS A 7 9.62 -17.55 -7.16
CA LYS A 7 10.70 -17.50 -8.15
C LYS A 7 10.37 -18.39 -9.35
N ARG A 8 9.83 -19.60 -9.11
CA ARG A 8 9.35 -20.50 -10.16
C ARG A 8 8.21 -19.87 -10.96
N LEU A 9 7.23 -19.28 -10.28
CA LEU A 9 6.09 -18.58 -10.87
C LEU A 9 6.51 -17.41 -11.79
N ILE A 10 7.51 -16.63 -11.37
CA ILE A 10 8.08 -15.53 -12.18
C ILE A 10 8.91 -16.06 -13.36
N LEU A 11 9.62 -17.17 -13.19
CA LEU A 11 10.46 -17.78 -14.24
C LEU A 11 9.62 -18.49 -15.30
N GLU A 12 8.58 -19.22 -14.89
CA GLU A 12 7.60 -19.90 -15.75
C GLU A 12 6.61 -18.93 -16.38
N CYS A 13 6.58 -17.67 -15.94
CA CYS A 13 5.80 -16.63 -16.57
C CYS A 13 6.26 -16.50 -18.04
N PRO A 14 5.37 -16.75 -19.03
CA PRO A 14 5.71 -16.84 -20.45
C PRO A 14 6.12 -15.51 -21.07
N LEU A 15 6.19 -14.44 -20.28
CA LEU A 15 6.68 -13.14 -20.71
C LEU A 15 8.14 -13.17 -21.17
N THR A 16 8.32 -12.80 -22.42
CA THR A 16 9.59 -12.31 -22.99
C THR A 16 9.63 -10.79 -22.88
N ASP A 17 10.81 -10.21 -22.78
CA ASP A 17 11.01 -8.76 -22.66
C ASP A 17 10.63 -8.04 -23.98
N PHE A 18 9.53 -7.28 -23.98
CA PHE A 18 9.04 -6.53 -25.15
C PHE A 18 9.51 -5.07 -25.18
N SER A 19 10.41 -4.65 -24.28
CA SER A 19 10.91 -3.26 -24.26
C SER A 19 11.65 -2.86 -25.54
N GLN A 20 12.09 -3.84 -26.33
CA GLN A 20 12.97 -3.61 -27.48
C GLN A 20 12.24 -3.47 -28.83
N ASN A 21 11.02 -4.00 -29.02
CA ASN A 21 10.40 -4.06 -30.35
C ASN A 21 8.88 -3.85 -30.30
N GLY A 22 8.41 -2.63 -30.60
CA GLY A 22 6.98 -2.40 -30.89
C GLY A 22 6.49 -0.99 -30.60
N ASN A 23 5.59 -0.50 -31.46
CA ASN A 23 4.82 0.74 -31.27
C ASN A 23 3.94 0.63 -30.00
N VAL A 24 3.64 1.76 -29.34
CA VAL A 24 2.76 1.89 -28.16
C VAL A 24 1.47 1.06 -28.28
N THR A 25 0.83 1.02 -29.45
CA THR A 25 -0.40 0.26 -29.69
C THR A 25 -0.18 -1.26 -29.66
N GLU A 26 0.93 -1.77 -30.20
CA GLU A 26 1.28 -3.20 -30.12
C GLU A 26 1.65 -3.60 -28.69
N ARG A 27 2.31 -2.71 -27.94
CA ARG A 27 2.60 -2.93 -26.52
C ARG A 27 1.31 -3.06 -25.71
N GLN A 28 0.30 -2.22 -25.96
CA GLN A 28 -1.00 -2.27 -25.30
C GLN A 28 -1.74 -3.60 -25.59
N LEU A 29 -1.74 -4.05 -26.84
CA LEU A 29 -2.44 -5.27 -27.26
C LEU A 29 -1.72 -6.55 -26.77
N GLN A 30 -0.39 -6.49 -26.64
CA GLN A 30 0.41 -7.53 -25.99
C GLN A 30 0.21 -7.56 -24.47
N LEU A 31 0.04 -6.40 -23.83
CA LEU A 31 -0.37 -6.28 -22.43
C LEU A 31 -1.72 -6.95 -22.18
N ASP A 32 -2.73 -6.72 -23.04
CA ASP A 32 -4.05 -7.35 -22.88
C ASP A 32 -4.01 -8.88 -23.01
N LYS A 33 -3.30 -9.42 -24.00
CA LYS A 33 -3.06 -10.87 -24.13
C LYS A 33 -2.27 -11.44 -22.95
N TYR A 34 -1.33 -10.66 -22.41
CA TYR A 34 -0.58 -11.05 -21.22
C TYR A 34 -1.48 -11.12 -19.98
N LEU A 35 -2.40 -10.17 -19.81
CA LEU A 35 -3.33 -10.18 -18.70
C LEU A 35 -4.18 -11.45 -18.73
N GLU A 36 -4.65 -11.84 -19.90
CA GLU A 36 -5.40 -13.08 -20.04
C GLU A 36 -4.56 -14.32 -19.69
N GLN A 37 -3.29 -14.35 -20.08
CA GLN A 37 -2.37 -15.46 -19.78
C GLN A 37 -1.97 -15.54 -18.30
N PHE A 38 -1.62 -14.42 -17.66
CA PHE A 38 -1.27 -14.39 -16.23
C PHE A 38 -2.49 -14.69 -15.35
N THR A 39 -3.66 -14.18 -15.73
CA THR A 39 -4.94 -14.54 -15.10
C THR A 39 -5.20 -16.04 -15.21
N SER A 40 -5.08 -16.59 -16.42
CA SER A 40 -5.31 -18.01 -16.67
C SER A 40 -4.31 -18.88 -15.92
N PHE A 41 -3.05 -18.45 -15.84
CA PHE A 41 -2.01 -19.09 -15.07
C PHE A 41 -2.32 -19.07 -13.56
N LEU A 42 -2.72 -17.93 -12.99
CA LEU A 42 -3.12 -17.86 -11.58
C LEU A 42 -4.39 -18.67 -11.30
N TYR A 43 -5.36 -18.66 -12.21
CA TYR A 43 -6.58 -19.47 -12.11
C TYR A 43 -6.27 -20.97 -12.18
N ALA A 44 -5.34 -21.39 -13.03
CA ALA A 44 -4.90 -22.78 -13.10
C ALA A 44 -4.20 -23.24 -11.81
N ASN A 45 -3.65 -22.30 -11.03
CA ASN A 45 -2.95 -22.56 -9.77
C ASN A 45 -3.75 -22.13 -8.52
N GLU A 46 -5.03 -21.74 -8.66
CA GLU A 46 -5.86 -21.17 -7.57
C GLU A 46 -5.84 -22.03 -6.30
N ASN A 47 -6.01 -23.35 -6.44
CA ASN A 47 -5.99 -24.28 -5.30
C ASN A 47 -4.63 -24.35 -4.59
N GLN A 48 -3.53 -24.29 -5.33
CA GLN A 48 -2.19 -24.29 -4.74
C GLN A 48 -1.90 -22.96 -4.04
N LEU A 49 -2.34 -21.85 -4.63
CA LEU A 49 -2.23 -20.51 -4.05
C LEU A 49 -3.05 -20.40 -2.76
N ILE A 50 -4.27 -20.93 -2.72
CA ILE A 50 -5.10 -20.99 -1.51
C ILE A 50 -4.40 -21.81 -0.42
N GLN A 51 -3.89 -23.00 -0.77
CA GLN A 51 -3.15 -23.82 0.20
C GLN A 51 -1.88 -23.13 0.71
N HIS A 52 -1.18 -22.36 -0.11
CA HIS A 52 0.08 -21.70 0.27
C HIS A 52 -0.09 -20.39 1.03
N PHE A 53 -1.06 -19.56 0.63
CA PHE A 53 -1.24 -18.24 1.24
C PHE A 53 -2.19 -18.30 2.44
N TRP A 54 -3.15 -19.22 2.44
CA TRP A 54 -4.30 -19.13 3.36
C TRP A 54 -4.47 -20.35 4.27
N GLN A 55 -3.50 -21.28 4.31
CA GLN A 55 -3.55 -22.44 5.21
C GLN A 55 -3.81 -22.03 6.68
N ASP A 56 -3.20 -20.94 7.14
CA ASP A 56 -3.39 -20.40 8.49
C ASP A 56 -4.66 -19.54 8.63
N TYR A 57 -5.12 -18.92 7.53
CA TYR A 57 -6.36 -18.12 7.51
C TYR A 57 -7.62 -19.01 7.56
N ILE A 58 -7.57 -20.22 6.97
CA ILE A 58 -8.68 -21.20 6.87
C ILE A 58 -9.27 -21.59 8.23
N ALA A 59 -8.56 -21.36 9.33
CA ALA A 59 -9.04 -21.60 10.68
C ALA A 59 -9.87 -20.46 11.30
N SER A 60 -10.02 -19.28 10.66
CA SER A 60 -10.68 -18.10 11.23
C SER A 60 -12.10 -17.84 10.69
N SER A 61 -12.94 -17.16 11.49
CA SER A 61 -14.34 -16.81 11.15
C SER A 61 -14.49 -15.81 10.00
N GLU A 62 -13.43 -15.07 9.65
CA GLU A 62 -13.39 -14.14 8.53
C GLU A 62 -13.51 -14.85 7.16
N ILE A 63 -13.33 -16.17 7.15
CA ILE A 63 -13.27 -16.95 5.91
C ILE A 63 -14.61 -17.40 5.35
N VAL A 64 -15.71 -17.36 6.12
CA VAL A 64 -17.04 -17.77 5.60
C VAL A 64 -17.45 -16.91 4.40
N LEU A 65 -17.21 -15.60 4.46
CA LEU A 65 -17.49 -14.69 3.34
C LEU A 65 -16.55 -14.94 2.15
N LEU A 66 -15.26 -15.15 2.40
CA LEU A 66 -14.28 -15.49 1.35
C LEU A 66 -14.57 -16.85 0.71
N GLN A 67 -15.08 -17.84 1.45
CA GLN A 67 -15.50 -19.14 0.92
C GLN A 67 -16.73 -19.05 0.01
N ASN A 68 -17.56 -18.03 0.19
CA ASN A 68 -18.80 -17.87 -0.56
C ASN A 68 -18.66 -17.01 -1.82
N SER A 69 -17.64 -16.15 -1.93
CA SER A 69 -17.38 -15.37 -3.16
C SER A 69 -16.05 -15.72 -3.82
N LYS A 70 -16.12 -16.34 -5.01
CA LYS A 70 -14.96 -16.67 -5.84
C LYS A 70 -14.18 -15.43 -6.28
N MET A 71 -14.88 -14.32 -6.53
CA MET A 71 -14.25 -13.07 -6.97
C MET A 71 -13.43 -12.45 -5.83
N LEU A 72 -13.97 -12.43 -4.61
CA LEU A 72 -13.26 -11.93 -3.43
C LEU A 72 -12.00 -12.76 -3.15
N ARG A 73 -12.08 -14.10 -3.30
CA ARG A 73 -10.87 -14.93 -3.18
C ARG A 73 -9.77 -14.52 -4.14
N ARG A 74 -10.15 -14.27 -5.39
CA ARG A 74 -9.22 -13.85 -6.43
C ARG A 74 -8.57 -12.53 -6.07
N CYS A 75 -9.34 -11.52 -5.67
CA CYS A 75 -8.79 -10.21 -5.27
C CYS A 75 -7.70 -10.35 -4.19
N PHE A 76 -7.93 -11.18 -3.18
CA PHE A 76 -6.95 -11.38 -2.10
C PHE A 76 -5.71 -12.14 -2.58
N ILE A 77 -5.87 -13.19 -3.39
CA ILE A 77 -4.75 -13.91 -4.02
C ILE A 77 -3.91 -12.95 -4.87
N PHE A 78 -4.55 -12.05 -5.63
CA PHE A 78 -3.86 -11.04 -6.43
C PHE A 78 -3.08 -10.07 -5.57
N LEU A 79 -3.67 -9.57 -4.48
CA LEU A 79 -3.00 -8.68 -3.54
C LEU A 79 -1.82 -9.38 -2.81
N ASP A 80 -1.95 -10.66 -2.47
CA ASP A 80 -0.86 -11.47 -1.90
C ASP A 80 0.28 -11.68 -2.91
N CYS A 81 -0.06 -12.01 -4.15
CA CYS A 81 0.88 -12.17 -5.24
C CYS A 81 1.60 -10.85 -5.57
N ALA A 82 0.87 -9.72 -5.55
CA ALA A 82 1.43 -8.39 -5.72
C ALA A 82 2.51 -8.12 -4.67
N ALA A 83 2.16 -8.22 -3.38
CA ALA A 83 3.08 -8.02 -2.26
C ALA A 83 4.31 -8.95 -2.34
N ALA A 84 4.10 -10.20 -2.78
CA ALA A 84 5.16 -11.17 -2.95
C ALA A 84 6.15 -10.81 -4.08
N ILE A 85 5.65 -10.33 -5.21
CA ILE A 85 6.47 -9.89 -6.34
C ILE A 85 7.24 -8.61 -5.96
N TYR A 86 6.63 -7.64 -5.24
CA TYR A 86 7.36 -6.46 -4.70
C TYR A 86 8.54 -6.87 -3.83
N ASN A 87 8.32 -7.80 -2.90
CA ASN A 87 9.37 -8.31 -2.03
C ASN A 87 10.52 -8.95 -2.83
N TYR A 88 10.19 -9.64 -3.92
CA TYR A 88 11.18 -10.22 -4.82
C TYR A 88 11.99 -9.14 -5.58
N THR A 89 11.33 -8.13 -6.15
CA THR A 89 12.00 -7.06 -6.90
C THR A 89 12.81 -6.13 -5.99
N ALA A 90 12.31 -5.80 -4.80
CA ALA A 90 13.03 -5.05 -3.78
C ALA A 90 14.30 -5.80 -3.32
N ARG A 91 14.21 -7.13 -3.25
CA ARG A 91 15.32 -8.10 -3.17
C ARG A 91 16.51 -7.73 -4.06
N LYS A 92 16.20 -7.53 -5.34
CA LYS A 92 17.18 -7.31 -6.41
C LYS A 92 17.67 -5.86 -6.52
N SER A 93 16.95 -4.90 -5.95
CA SER A 93 17.32 -3.48 -6.01
C SER A 93 18.22 -3.02 -4.85
N LYS A 94 18.45 -3.86 -3.83
CA LYS A 94 19.36 -3.57 -2.70
C LYS A 94 20.76 -3.20 -3.18
N GLY A 95 21.29 -2.07 -2.69
CA GLY A 95 22.66 -1.60 -2.94
C GLY A 95 22.87 -0.69 -4.16
N LYS A 96 21.82 -0.34 -4.91
CA LYS A 96 21.90 0.63 -6.03
C LYS A 96 21.80 2.08 -5.52
N LYS A 97 22.36 3.05 -6.25
CA LYS A 97 22.45 4.48 -5.85
C LYS A 97 21.10 5.18 -5.54
N ASN A 98 19.97 4.65 -6.03
CA ASN A 98 18.58 5.08 -5.72
C ASN A 98 17.83 4.10 -4.80
N SER A 99 18.52 3.14 -4.17
CA SER A 99 17.88 2.02 -3.48
C SER A 99 17.09 2.45 -2.25
N GLN A 100 17.42 3.57 -1.60
CA GLN A 100 16.77 3.97 -0.35
C GLN A 100 15.34 4.46 -0.56
N ILE A 101 15.08 5.26 -1.60
CA ILE A 101 13.72 5.70 -1.97
C ILE A 101 12.94 4.50 -2.49
N ALA A 102 13.50 3.73 -3.42
CA ALA A 102 12.84 2.55 -3.96
C ALA A 102 12.53 1.49 -2.88
N GLU A 103 13.42 1.31 -1.89
CA GLU A 103 13.19 0.45 -0.73
C GLU A 103 12.08 1.02 0.16
N HIS A 104 12.08 2.33 0.41
CA HIS A 104 11.03 2.97 1.19
C HIS A 104 9.65 2.82 0.52
N ILE A 105 9.53 3.18 -0.77
CA ILE A 105 8.29 3.00 -1.54
C ILE A 105 7.88 1.53 -1.51
N SER A 106 8.82 0.58 -1.66
CA SER A 106 8.48 -0.85 -1.61
C SER A 106 7.91 -1.30 -0.27
N VAL A 107 8.45 -0.82 0.85
CA VAL A 107 7.95 -1.17 2.19
C VAL A 107 6.60 -0.50 2.43
N GLN A 108 6.45 0.75 2.04
CA GLN A 108 5.20 1.49 2.14
C GLN A 108 4.10 0.80 1.35
N LEU A 109 4.32 0.55 0.07
CA LEU A 109 3.36 -0.10 -0.80
C LEU A 109 2.96 -1.50 -0.30
N GLN A 110 3.87 -2.24 0.33
CA GLN A 110 3.51 -3.52 0.96
C GLN A 110 2.52 -3.32 2.11
N ASN A 111 2.71 -2.29 2.94
CA ASN A 111 1.80 -1.96 4.03
C ASN A 111 0.45 -1.48 3.47
N ASP A 112 0.47 -0.63 2.46
CA ASP A 112 -0.71 -0.06 1.82
C ASP A 112 -1.55 -1.14 1.12
N LEU A 113 -0.92 -2.13 0.47
CA LEU A 113 -1.61 -3.32 -0.07
C LEU A 113 -2.26 -4.17 1.04
N ASN A 114 -1.62 -4.31 2.20
CA ASN A 114 -2.20 -5.03 3.33
C ASN A 114 -3.36 -4.26 3.96
N GLN A 115 -3.22 -2.94 4.09
CA GLN A 115 -4.29 -2.09 4.58
C GLN A 115 -5.49 -2.10 3.64
N TYR A 116 -5.25 -2.13 2.32
CA TYR A 116 -6.29 -2.30 1.33
C TYR A 116 -7.03 -3.64 1.45
N LYS A 117 -6.33 -4.75 1.76
CA LYS A 117 -7.00 -6.03 2.10
C LYS A 117 -7.92 -5.88 3.31
N SER A 118 -7.46 -5.19 4.36
CA SER A 118 -8.29 -4.92 5.54
C SER A 118 -9.53 -4.11 5.20
N ILE A 119 -9.40 -3.06 4.37
CA ILE A 119 -10.54 -2.26 3.86
C ILE A 119 -11.55 -3.17 3.13
N LEU A 120 -11.08 -4.09 2.29
CA LEU A 120 -11.94 -5.07 1.61
C LEU A 120 -12.67 -5.99 2.60
N LEU A 121 -11.95 -6.59 3.56
CA LEU A 121 -12.56 -7.45 4.59
C LEU A 121 -13.62 -6.71 5.41
N LEU A 122 -13.32 -5.49 5.84
CA LEU A 122 -14.24 -4.69 6.65
C LEU A 122 -15.50 -4.33 5.87
N ALA A 123 -15.37 -3.98 4.59
CA ALA A 123 -16.52 -3.73 3.74
C ALA A 123 -17.38 -4.99 3.58
N MET A 124 -16.75 -6.15 3.37
CA MET A 124 -17.43 -7.45 3.26
C MET A 124 -18.26 -7.81 4.49
N ASN A 125 -17.81 -7.41 5.68
CA ASN A 125 -18.52 -7.63 6.93
C ASN A 125 -19.56 -6.53 7.24
N GLY A 126 -19.80 -5.59 6.32
CA GLY A 126 -20.68 -4.44 6.54
C GLY A 126 -20.13 -3.44 7.56
N CYS A 127 -18.85 -3.54 7.93
CA CYS A 127 -18.16 -2.65 8.88
C CYS A 127 -17.72 -1.34 8.21
N PHE A 128 -18.65 -0.65 7.56
CA PHE A 128 -18.39 0.51 6.70
C PHE A 128 -17.77 1.70 7.45
N ASN A 129 -18.08 1.91 8.73
CA ASN A 129 -17.38 2.91 9.54
C ASN A 129 -15.88 2.62 9.63
N SER A 130 -15.51 1.37 9.88
CA SER A 130 -14.11 0.96 9.98
C SER A 130 -13.39 1.09 8.65
N VAL A 131 -14.08 0.84 7.52
CA VAL A 131 -13.52 1.08 6.18
C VAL A 131 -13.09 2.54 6.00
N ILE A 132 -13.92 3.49 6.42
CA ILE A 132 -13.61 4.93 6.31
C ILE A 132 -12.41 5.31 7.19
N VAL A 133 -12.29 4.70 8.38
CA VAL A 133 -11.14 4.90 9.28
C VAL A 133 -9.86 4.35 8.64
N GLU A 134 -9.88 3.14 8.12
CA GLU A 134 -8.72 2.52 7.46
C GLU A 134 -8.29 3.28 6.20
N TYR A 135 -9.25 3.79 5.41
CA TYR A 135 -8.95 4.66 4.27
C TYR A 135 -8.16 5.90 4.68
N ARG A 136 -8.50 6.52 5.82
CA ARG A 136 -7.81 7.73 6.28
C ARG A 136 -6.32 7.44 6.50
N SER A 137 -6.02 6.35 7.18
CA SER A 137 -4.65 5.90 7.43
C SER A 137 -3.89 5.64 6.13
N LEU A 138 -4.55 5.00 5.16
CA LEU A 138 -3.98 4.78 3.82
C LEU A 138 -3.69 6.10 3.09
N TYR A 139 -4.60 7.09 3.15
CA TYR A 139 -4.35 8.42 2.59
C TYR A 139 -3.16 9.13 3.27
N GLU A 140 -3.05 9.05 4.60
CA GLU A 140 -1.93 9.65 5.33
C GLU A 140 -0.60 8.99 4.93
N SER A 141 -0.58 7.65 4.79
CA SER A 141 0.56 6.89 4.26
C SER A 141 0.94 7.40 2.86
N PHE A 142 -0.01 7.41 1.94
CA PHE A 142 0.17 7.86 0.57
C PHE A 142 0.78 9.27 0.48
N VAL A 143 0.21 10.24 1.20
CA VAL A 143 0.71 11.63 1.20
C VAL A 143 2.15 11.71 1.71
N ILE A 144 2.47 11.00 2.79
CA ILE A 144 3.83 10.95 3.34
C ILE A 144 4.80 10.34 2.32
N GLY A 145 4.41 9.25 1.67
CA GLY A 145 5.21 8.61 0.63
C GLY A 145 5.49 9.53 -0.55
N GLN A 146 4.46 10.17 -1.09
CA GLN A 146 4.60 11.16 -2.17
C GLN A 146 5.54 12.30 -1.78
N TYR A 147 5.40 12.78 -0.54
CA TYR A 147 6.25 13.85 -0.03
C TYR A 147 7.72 13.44 0.07
N LEU A 148 8.00 12.21 0.48
CA LEU A 148 9.35 11.64 0.56
C LEU A 148 9.95 11.34 -0.82
N VAL A 149 9.13 10.96 -1.81
CA VAL A 149 9.55 10.83 -3.21
C VAL A 149 9.99 12.18 -3.77
N GLN A 150 9.27 13.26 -3.45
CA GLN A 150 9.62 14.62 -3.85
C GLN A 150 10.80 15.21 -3.05
N ASN A 151 11.03 14.72 -1.83
CA ASN A 151 12.12 15.15 -0.93
C ASN A 151 13.01 13.98 -0.49
N PRO A 152 13.81 13.38 -1.40
CA PRO A 152 14.62 12.20 -1.11
C PRO A 152 15.60 12.34 0.08
N ASP A 153 16.08 13.55 0.34
CA ASP A 153 17.00 13.84 1.44
C ASP A 153 16.37 13.63 2.83
N LEU A 154 15.04 13.62 2.91
CA LEU A 154 14.30 13.33 4.13
C LEU A 154 14.12 11.83 4.39
N VAL A 155 14.31 10.94 3.40
CA VAL A 155 14.09 9.50 3.59
C VAL A 155 14.93 8.90 4.74
N PRO A 156 16.24 9.22 4.88
CA PRO A 156 17.01 8.76 6.03
C PRO A 156 16.49 9.31 7.37
N VAL A 157 16.09 10.59 7.41
CA VAL A 157 15.58 11.26 8.61
C VAL A 157 14.23 10.66 9.03
N TYR A 158 13.36 10.36 8.07
CA TYR A 158 12.09 9.68 8.29
C TYR A 158 12.28 8.25 8.81
N LYS A 159 13.24 7.49 8.26
CA LYS A 159 13.58 6.15 8.77
C LYS A 159 14.07 6.19 10.23
N ASP A 160 14.92 7.17 10.56
CA ASP A 160 15.35 7.42 11.94
C ASP A 160 14.15 7.76 12.85
N HIS A 161 13.20 8.56 12.35
CA HIS A 161 12.00 8.95 13.09
C HIS A 161 11.07 7.77 13.37
N LEU A 162 10.88 6.87 12.41
CA LEU A 162 10.12 5.63 12.61
C LEU A 162 10.74 4.77 13.71
N GLN A 163 12.08 4.65 13.73
CA GLN A 163 12.77 3.90 14.77
C GLN A 163 12.63 4.57 16.14
N PHE A 164 12.73 5.90 16.18
CA PHE A 164 12.49 6.71 17.37
C PHE A 164 11.07 6.52 17.93
N LEU A 165 10.04 6.59 17.09
CA LEU A 165 8.63 6.43 17.52
C LEU A 165 8.34 5.02 18.04
N ARG A 166 8.87 3.97 17.38
CA ARG A 166 8.74 2.58 17.88
C ARG A 166 9.29 2.44 19.28
N TYR A 167 10.43 3.07 19.53
CA TYR A 167 11.02 3.09 20.86
C TYR A 167 10.17 3.87 21.85
N HIS A 168 9.72 5.08 21.48
CA HIS A 168 8.92 5.92 22.37
C HIS A 168 7.64 5.20 22.81
N LEU A 169 6.99 4.48 21.89
CA LEU A 169 5.87 3.59 22.20
C LEU A 169 6.28 2.44 23.14
N THR A 170 7.45 1.82 22.92
CA THR A 170 7.96 0.74 23.78
C THR A 170 8.21 1.22 25.22
N GLN A 171 8.72 2.44 25.40
CA GLN A 171 8.84 3.08 26.72
C GLN A 171 7.47 3.30 27.37
N LEU A 172 6.52 3.87 26.62
CA LEU A 172 5.17 4.14 27.14
C LEU A 172 4.45 2.88 27.63
N VAL A 173 4.75 1.73 27.01
CA VAL A 173 4.19 0.42 27.39
C VAL A 173 5.03 -0.30 28.48
N GLY A 174 6.12 0.32 28.97
CA GLY A 174 6.90 -0.17 30.11
C GLY A 174 7.93 -1.27 29.79
N ASN A 175 8.31 -1.41 28.52
CA ASN A 175 9.19 -2.50 28.04
C ASN A 175 10.58 -2.00 27.57
N SER A 176 11.06 -0.85 28.06
CA SER A 176 12.36 -0.30 27.63
C SER A 176 13.55 -0.98 28.32
N THR A 177 14.68 -1.03 27.62
CA THR A 177 15.98 -1.46 28.17
C THR A 177 16.95 -0.27 28.16
N PRO A 178 18.04 -0.30 28.96
CA PRO A 178 19.02 0.79 29.00
C PRO A 178 19.69 1.09 27.65
N GLU A 179 19.86 0.09 26.76
CA GLU A 179 20.38 0.35 25.42
C GLU A 179 19.43 1.22 24.60
N TRP A 180 18.12 1.06 24.81
CA TRP A 180 17.11 1.79 24.09
C TRP A 180 17.00 3.26 24.55
N ASP A 181 17.19 3.53 25.84
CA ASP A 181 17.28 4.90 26.38
C ASP A 181 18.45 5.68 25.78
N LYS A 182 19.57 5.01 25.55
CA LYS A 182 20.71 5.61 24.86
C LYS A 182 20.39 5.98 23.40
N ILE A 183 19.72 5.10 22.66
CA ILE A 183 19.33 5.35 21.25
C ILE A 183 18.36 6.54 21.14
N HIS A 184 17.43 6.66 22.09
CA HIS A 184 16.51 7.79 22.15
C HIS A 184 17.22 9.13 22.31
N ASP A 185 18.12 9.21 23.29
CA ASP A 185 18.87 10.42 23.58
C ASP A 185 19.80 10.77 22.41
N GLU A 186 20.39 9.78 21.74
CA GLU A 186 21.19 9.98 20.53
C GLU A 186 20.37 10.68 19.42
N TYR A 187 19.13 10.25 19.17
CA TYR A 187 18.27 10.88 18.16
C TYR A 187 17.82 12.30 18.54
N LEU A 188 17.49 12.53 19.82
CA LEU A 188 17.13 13.88 20.29
C LEU A 188 18.33 14.84 20.25
N ASN A 189 19.54 14.35 20.55
CA ASN A 189 20.77 15.14 20.41
C ASN A 189 21.07 15.45 18.94
N LYS A 190 20.79 14.52 18.02
CA LYS A 190 21.03 14.68 16.58
C LYS A 190 20.04 15.64 15.91
N TYR A 191 18.74 15.53 16.21
CA TYR A 191 17.67 16.22 15.49
C TYR A 191 16.95 17.31 16.30
N GLY A 192 17.20 17.37 17.60
CA GLY A 192 16.54 18.27 18.54
C GLY A 192 15.23 17.71 19.11
N SER A 193 14.71 18.37 20.16
CA SER A 193 13.53 17.93 20.91
C SER A 193 12.25 17.83 20.07
N GLU A 194 12.10 18.70 19.06
CA GLU A 194 10.94 18.68 18.15
C GLU A 194 10.86 17.40 17.30
N PHE A 195 11.93 16.59 17.23
CA PHE A 195 11.92 15.31 16.53
C PHE A 195 10.95 14.31 17.17
N ALA A 196 10.64 14.45 18.46
CA ALA A 196 9.67 13.59 19.14
C ALA A 196 8.22 13.79 18.66
N GLU A 197 7.93 14.84 17.90
CA GLU A 197 6.59 15.14 17.40
C GLU A 197 6.26 14.32 16.13
N ASN A 198 4.97 14.09 15.87
CA ASN A 198 4.48 13.28 14.74
C ASN A 198 5.09 13.65 13.37
N TYR A 199 5.35 14.93 13.13
CA TYR A 199 5.95 15.45 11.90
C TYR A 199 7.31 16.12 12.13
N GLY A 200 7.96 15.84 13.27
CA GLY A 200 9.24 16.45 13.65
C GLY A 200 10.36 16.26 12.62
N TRP A 201 10.33 15.12 11.92
CA TRP A 201 11.24 14.77 10.83
C TRP A 201 11.21 15.74 9.63
N THR A 202 10.15 16.54 9.48
CA THR A 202 10.00 17.52 8.38
C THR A 202 10.67 18.87 8.65
N LYS A 203 11.24 19.09 9.85
CA LYS A 203 11.73 20.40 10.34
C LYS A 203 12.69 21.12 9.39
N SER A 204 13.55 20.40 8.67
CA SER A 204 14.51 21.00 7.74
C SER A 204 13.85 21.60 6.49
N LYS A 205 12.66 21.13 6.10
CA LYS A 205 11.87 21.66 4.98
C LYS A 205 10.73 22.58 5.43
N ILE A 206 10.13 22.29 6.59
CA ILE A 206 9.02 23.04 7.17
C ILE A 206 9.46 23.56 8.55
N PRO A 207 10.15 24.71 8.62
CA PRO A 207 10.73 25.20 9.86
C PRO A 207 9.67 25.56 10.90
N ASN A 208 8.53 26.11 10.47
CA ASN A 208 7.45 26.48 11.39
C ASN A 208 6.70 25.24 11.87
N LYS A 209 6.81 24.95 13.17
CA LYS A 209 6.15 23.82 13.83
C LYS A 209 4.63 23.75 13.56
N LYS A 210 3.93 24.89 13.52
CA LYS A 210 2.46 24.93 13.32
C LYS A 210 2.01 24.45 11.93
N ASP A 211 2.92 24.45 10.97
CA ASP A 211 2.65 24.05 9.60
C ASP A 211 3.01 22.58 9.34
N ARG A 212 3.63 21.88 10.29
CA ARG A 212 3.98 20.45 10.14
C ARG A 212 2.77 19.55 10.39
N LYS A 213 2.00 19.30 9.33
CA LYS A 213 0.77 18.49 9.36
C LYS A 213 0.51 17.89 7.99
N ILE A 214 -0.28 16.82 7.94
CA ILE A 214 -0.59 16.11 6.68
C ILE A 214 -1.14 17.03 5.58
N GLY A 215 -1.96 18.02 5.94
CA GLY A 215 -2.53 18.96 4.97
C GLY A 215 -1.48 19.82 4.27
N THR A 216 -0.39 20.16 4.97
CA THR A 216 0.73 20.90 4.37
C THR A 216 1.52 20.00 3.42
N LEU A 217 1.81 18.76 3.83
CA LEU A 217 2.49 17.78 2.97
C LEU A 217 1.68 17.50 1.70
N ALA A 218 0.36 17.30 1.84
CA ALA A 218 -0.54 17.07 0.71
C ALA A 218 -0.56 18.26 -0.26
N LYS A 219 -0.50 19.49 0.25
CA LYS A 219 -0.42 20.71 -0.56
C LYS A 219 0.89 20.78 -1.35
N GLU A 220 2.03 20.51 -0.72
CA GLU A 220 3.32 20.48 -1.41
C GLU A 220 3.37 19.40 -2.50
N CYS A 221 2.68 18.28 -2.28
CA CYS A 221 2.53 17.22 -3.28
C CYS A 221 1.48 17.49 -4.37
N ASN A 222 0.82 18.65 -4.39
CA ASN A 222 -0.30 18.98 -5.29
C ASN A 222 -1.51 18.03 -5.19
N LEU A 223 -1.77 17.47 -4.01
CA LEU A 223 -2.89 16.55 -3.74
C LEU A 223 -4.10 17.26 -3.10
N GLU A 224 -4.01 18.56 -2.83
CA GLU A 224 -4.99 19.32 -2.04
C GLU A 224 -6.41 19.33 -2.63
N ASN A 225 -6.55 19.13 -3.94
CA ASN A 225 -7.85 19.18 -4.61
C ASN A 225 -8.44 17.80 -4.93
N SER A 226 -7.63 16.74 -4.90
CA SER A 226 -8.05 15.42 -5.40
C SER A 226 -8.75 14.56 -4.35
N PHE A 227 -8.28 14.60 -3.09
CA PHE A 227 -8.74 13.67 -2.04
C PHE A 227 -9.05 14.33 -0.69
N THR A 228 -8.84 15.64 -0.57
CA THR A 228 -9.03 16.38 0.68
C THR A 228 -10.45 16.30 1.22
N VAL A 229 -11.46 16.25 0.35
CA VAL A 229 -12.87 16.10 0.77
C VAL A 229 -13.08 14.75 1.44
N LEU A 230 -12.58 13.66 0.83
CA LEU A 230 -12.66 12.33 1.39
C LEU A 230 -11.88 12.22 2.71
N TYR A 231 -10.69 12.83 2.80
CA TYR A 231 -9.89 12.86 4.03
C TYR A 231 -10.58 13.63 5.17
N LYS A 232 -11.19 14.78 4.88
CA LYS A 232 -11.96 15.54 5.88
C LYS A 232 -13.18 14.75 6.34
N TYR A 233 -13.91 14.14 5.40
CA TYR A 233 -15.04 13.28 5.70
C TYR A 233 -14.62 12.09 6.57
N SER A 234 -13.53 11.40 6.23
CA SER A 234 -13.04 10.27 7.02
C SER A 234 -12.55 10.68 8.41
N SER A 235 -11.96 11.87 8.53
CA SER A 235 -11.57 12.43 9.83
C SER A 235 -12.76 12.64 10.77
N SER A 236 -13.93 12.98 10.23
CA SER A 236 -15.18 13.11 11.02
C SER A 236 -15.68 11.77 11.60
N TYR A 237 -15.26 10.63 11.04
CA TYR A 237 -15.59 9.29 11.55
C TYR A 237 -14.63 8.79 12.64
N VAL A 238 -13.38 9.22 12.63
CA VAL A 238 -12.38 8.85 13.65
C VAL A 238 -12.64 9.56 14.98
N HIS A 239 -13.12 10.81 14.92
CA HIS A 239 -13.52 11.53 16.12
C HIS A 239 -15.00 11.26 16.42
N SER A 240 -15.34 11.07 17.69
CA SER A 240 -16.72 10.90 18.18
C SER A 240 -17.52 12.20 18.02
N SER A 241 -17.76 12.60 16.78
CA SER A 241 -18.57 13.74 16.42
C SER A 241 -20.04 13.34 16.36
N ALA A 242 -20.95 14.32 16.47
CA ALA A 242 -22.38 14.06 16.24
C ALA A 242 -22.63 13.39 14.88
N PHE A 243 -21.79 13.68 13.88
CA PHE A 243 -21.84 13.07 12.57
C PHE A 243 -21.54 11.57 12.59
N SER A 244 -20.47 11.12 13.27
CA SER A 244 -20.12 9.70 13.34
C SER A 244 -21.11 8.85 14.16
N VAL A 245 -21.84 9.47 15.08
CA VAL A 245 -22.90 8.81 15.86
C VAL A 245 -24.23 8.73 15.08
N SER A 246 -24.56 9.77 14.29
CA SER A 246 -25.86 9.88 13.62
C SER A 246 -25.88 9.39 12.18
N THR A 247 -24.72 9.29 11.53
CA THR A 247 -24.61 8.96 10.10
C THR A 247 -24.15 7.51 9.95
N ARG A 248 -24.97 6.69 9.29
CA ARG A 248 -24.58 5.34 8.88
C ARG A 248 -24.13 5.37 7.42
N PRO A 249 -22.86 5.09 7.14
CA PRO A 249 -22.41 4.98 5.77
C PRO A 249 -23.06 3.78 5.09
N ASP A 250 -23.28 3.92 3.79
CA ASP A 250 -23.81 2.85 2.96
C ASP A 250 -22.79 2.40 1.92
N LEU A 251 -23.14 1.34 1.21
CA LEU A 251 -22.27 0.76 0.20
C LEU A 251 -21.88 1.74 -0.92
N SER A 252 -22.76 2.68 -1.27
CA SER A 252 -22.51 3.65 -2.35
C SER A 252 -21.40 4.61 -1.97
N GLN A 253 -21.37 5.04 -0.71
CA GLN A 253 -20.33 5.91 -0.17
C GLN A 253 -18.99 5.17 -0.07
N ILE A 254 -19.02 3.90 0.33
CA ILE A 254 -17.82 3.06 0.49
C ILE A 254 -17.09 2.81 -0.83
N LYS A 255 -17.80 2.71 -1.95
CA LYS A 255 -17.19 2.55 -3.27
C LYS A 255 -16.22 3.68 -3.64
N ILE A 256 -16.54 4.91 -3.24
CA ILE A 256 -15.70 6.08 -3.51
C ILE A 256 -14.36 5.97 -2.76
N PHE A 257 -14.37 5.45 -1.53
CA PHE A 257 -13.15 5.22 -0.75
C PHE A 257 -12.28 4.14 -1.37
N PHE A 258 -12.88 3.07 -1.91
CA PHE A 258 -12.11 2.06 -2.64
C PHE A 258 -11.46 2.61 -3.90
N GLN A 259 -12.18 3.41 -4.70
CA GLN A 259 -11.62 4.06 -5.89
C GLN A 259 -10.43 4.94 -5.56
N ALA A 260 -10.54 5.74 -4.50
CA ALA A 260 -9.45 6.60 -4.05
C ALA A 260 -8.25 5.79 -3.53
N ALA A 261 -8.49 4.75 -2.72
CA ALA A 261 -7.45 3.84 -2.24
C ALA A 261 -6.68 3.15 -3.38
N MET A 262 -7.39 2.73 -4.42
CA MET A 262 -6.79 2.15 -5.62
C MET A 262 -5.89 3.13 -6.36
N HIS A 263 -6.29 4.40 -6.45
CA HIS A 263 -5.47 5.44 -7.06
C HIS A 263 -4.14 5.65 -6.30
N PHE A 264 -4.15 5.53 -4.97
CA PHE A 264 -2.94 5.65 -4.16
C PHE A 264 -1.96 4.53 -4.48
N ILE A 265 -2.45 3.28 -4.44
CA ILE A 265 -1.68 2.08 -4.79
C ILE A 265 -1.12 2.22 -6.22
N GLU A 266 -1.91 2.72 -7.16
CA GLU A 266 -1.47 2.92 -8.54
C GLU A 266 -0.29 3.90 -8.64
N SER A 267 -0.42 5.05 -8.00
CA SER A 267 0.60 6.09 -7.98
C SER A 267 1.90 5.60 -7.36
N GLU A 268 1.84 4.91 -6.22
CA GLU A 268 3.02 4.37 -5.54
C GLU A 268 3.78 3.33 -6.36
N ILE A 269 3.06 2.49 -7.11
CA ILE A 269 3.69 1.50 -7.99
C ILE A 269 4.39 2.20 -9.15
N ASN A 270 3.77 3.23 -9.72
CA ASN A 270 4.39 4.03 -10.78
C ASN A 270 5.67 4.70 -10.28
N ASP A 271 5.66 5.24 -9.06
CA ASP A 271 6.84 5.81 -8.42
C ASP A 271 7.91 4.75 -8.16
N TYR A 272 7.53 3.58 -7.62
CA TYR A 272 8.45 2.47 -7.41
C TYR A 272 9.13 2.07 -8.72
N LEU A 273 8.37 1.92 -9.80
CA LEU A 273 8.90 1.56 -11.12
C LEU A 273 9.88 2.59 -11.66
N ARG A 274 9.57 3.88 -11.47
CA ARG A 274 10.44 5.00 -11.88
C ARG A 274 11.76 4.99 -11.11
N GLU A 275 11.71 4.79 -9.79
CA GLU A 275 12.90 4.90 -8.93
C GLU A 275 13.76 3.63 -8.91
N SER A 276 13.15 2.46 -9.03
CA SER A 276 13.82 1.16 -8.88
C SER A 276 14.70 0.75 -10.08
N LYS A 277 14.48 1.36 -11.27
CA LYS A 277 15.19 1.05 -12.53
C LYS A 277 15.32 -0.46 -12.74
N LEU A 278 14.22 -1.18 -12.59
CA LEU A 278 14.16 -2.63 -12.70
C LEU A 278 14.46 -3.10 -14.13
N PRO A 279 14.95 -4.35 -14.30
CA PRO A 279 14.95 -5.01 -15.61
C PRO A 279 13.54 -4.97 -16.22
N ALA A 280 13.44 -4.83 -17.54
CA ALA A 280 12.16 -4.61 -18.20
C ALA A 280 11.15 -5.75 -17.93
N LYS A 281 11.57 -7.01 -17.86
CA LYS A 281 10.69 -8.14 -17.47
C LYS A 281 10.08 -7.94 -16.07
N ASP A 282 10.89 -7.53 -15.09
CA ASP A 282 10.40 -7.29 -13.72
C ASP A 282 9.44 -6.08 -13.72
N ALA A 283 9.78 -4.99 -14.42
CA ALA A 283 8.91 -3.81 -14.53
C ALA A 283 7.57 -4.09 -15.22
N VAL A 284 7.55 -4.95 -16.26
CA VAL A 284 6.33 -5.39 -16.93
C VAL A 284 5.45 -6.18 -15.96
N ILE A 285 6.01 -7.14 -15.21
CA ILE A 285 5.25 -7.89 -14.20
C ILE A 285 4.63 -6.93 -13.17
N MET A 286 5.37 -5.92 -12.71
CA MET A 286 4.86 -4.91 -11.77
C MET A 286 3.73 -4.05 -12.35
N ARG A 287 3.87 -3.58 -13.60
CA ARG A 287 2.81 -2.81 -14.26
C ARG A 287 1.53 -3.61 -14.43
N ASN A 288 1.64 -4.92 -14.59
CA ASN A 288 0.46 -5.74 -14.75
C ASN A 288 -0.31 -5.99 -13.46
N ILE A 289 0.37 -5.97 -12.31
CA ILE A 289 -0.30 -5.95 -11.01
C ILE A 289 -1.28 -4.77 -10.93
N LEU A 290 -0.92 -3.59 -11.48
CA LEU A 290 -1.82 -2.44 -11.54
C LEU A 290 -3.09 -2.72 -12.32
N VAL A 291 -2.94 -3.28 -13.51
CA VAL A 291 -4.09 -3.56 -14.35
C VAL A 291 -4.99 -4.61 -13.70
N PHE A 292 -4.43 -5.59 -13.00
CA PHE A 292 -5.24 -6.57 -12.25
C PHE A 292 -6.00 -5.98 -11.09
N LEU A 293 -5.32 -5.22 -10.23
CA LEU A 293 -5.98 -4.58 -9.09
C LEU A 293 -7.07 -3.63 -9.57
N TYR A 294 -6.87 -2.93 -10.69
CA TYR A 294 -7.87 -2.06 -11.30
C TYR A 294 -9.05 -2.83 -11.92
N GLN A 295 -8.79 -3.87 -12.73
CA GLN A 295 -9.83 -4.66 -13.40
C GLN A 295 -10.69 -5.48 -12.43
N ASP A 296 -10.08 -6.09 -11.42
CA ASP A 296 -10.83 -6.83 -10.40
C ASP A 296 -11.59 -5.87 -9.48
N PHE A 297 -11.07 -4.66 -9.26
CA PHE A 297 -11.83 -3.61 -8.58
C PHE A 297 -13.05 -3.16 -9.39
N GLU A 298 -12.94 -2.92 -10.70
CA GLU A 298 -14.12 -2.58 -11.52
C GLU A 298 -15.19 -3.68 -11.48
N LYS A 299 -14.77 -4.95 -11.46
CA LYS A 299 -15.69 -6.09 -11.36
C LYS A 299 -16.28 -6.20 -9.95
N LEU A 300 -15.49 -5.94 -8.92
CA LEU A 300 -15.91 -5.91 -7.53
C LEU A 300 -16.92 -4.79 -7.30
N ASP A 301 -16.65 -3.58 -7.76
CA ASP A 301 -17.56 -2.43 -7.70
C ASP A 301 -18.91 -2.76 -8.36
N LYS A 302 -18.90 -3.37 -9.55
CA LYS A 302 -20.13 -3.76 -10.27
C LYS A 302 -20.95 -4.83 -9.55
N ASN A 303 -20.30 -5.73 -8.82
CA ASN A 303 -20.95 -6.89 -8.17
C ASN A 303 -21.06 -6.78 -6.65
N LEU A 304 -20.55 -5.71 -6.02
CA LEU A 304 -20.44 -5.55 -4.57
C LEU A 304 -21.78 -5.77 -3.82
N LYS A 305 -22.91 -5.43 -4.43
CA LYS A 305 -24.26 -5.67 -3.86
C LYS A 305 -24.70 -7.13 -3.86
N ARG A 306 -24.13 -7.97 -4.73
CA ARG A 306 -24.43 -9.41 -4.84
C ARG A 306 -23.52 -10.25 -3.97
N ASP A 307 -22.33 -9.73 -3.67
CA ASP A 307 -21.29 -10.39 -2.88
C ASP A 307 -21.33 -10.03 -1.38
N LEU A 308 -22.07 -8.97 -1.01
CA LEU A 308 -22.45 -8.58 0.35
C LEU A 308 -23.81 -9.14 0.71
#